data_AF-A0A820BQD3-F1
#
_entry.id   AF-A0A820BQD3-F1
#
_cell.length_a   1.000
_cell.length_b   1.000
_cell.length_c   1.000
_cell.angle_alpha   90.00
_cell.angle_beta   90.00
_cell.angle_gamma   90.00
#
_symmetry.space_group_name_H-M   'P 1'
#
loop_
_entity.id
_entity.type
_entity.pdbx_description
1 polymer ?
#
loop_
_entity_poly.entity_id
_entity_poly.type
_entity_poly.pdbx_seq_one_letter_code
_entity_poly.pdbx_strand_id
1 'polypeptide(L)'
;MVVAFIPEGLPAAVTLVLTIVAKRMYKQKVLVKSLATVETFNNVSIIATDKTGTLTMNQMTITAILWGNQGEYMVPIHNIDGNTVVNDRHTINRQQPSFNDLRGIPHNTCK
;
A
#
# COMPACT_ATOMS: atom_id res chain seq x y z
N MET A 1 -24.38 -39.15 -33.35
CA MET A 1 -24.77 -38.38 -32.16
C MET A 1 -23.49 -37.82 -31.53
N VAL A 2 -23.18 -36.53 -31.78
CA VAL A 2 -21.91 -35.86 -31.34
C VAL A 2 -22.20 -34.42 -30.87
N VAL A 3 -23.15 -33.73 -31.50
CA VAL A 3 -23.56 -32.34 -31.19
C VAL A 3 -24.19 -32.17 -29.79
N ALA A 4 -24.75 -33.22 -29.18
CA ALA A 4 -25.42 -33.11 -27.86
C ALA A 4 -24.44 -33.05 -26.67
N PHE A 5 -23.18 -33.45 -26.84
CA PHE A 5 -22.20 -33.55 -25.76
C PHE A 5 -21.19 -32.40 -25.73
N ILE A 6 -21.06 -31.66 -26.82
CA ILE A 6 -20.22 -30.47 -26.88
C ILE A 6 -21.12 -29.30 -26.49
N PRO A 7 -20.92 -28.68 -25.31
CA PRO A 7 -21.75 -27.56 -24.92
C PRO A 7 -21.29 -26.33 -25.73
N GLU A 8 -21.87 -26.14 -26.91
CA GLU A 8 -21.57 -25.00 -27.79
C GLU A 8 -21.84 -23.65 -27.11
N GLY A 9 -22.69 -23.63 -26.08
CA GLY A 9 -22.96 -22.46 -25.24
C GLY A 9 -22.02 -22.26 -24.04
N LEU A 10 -21.14 -23.23 -23.70
CA LEU A 10 -20.29 -23.12 -22.52
C LEU A 10 -19.26 -21.97 -22.63
N PRO A 11 -18.56 -21.77 -23.77
CA PRO A 11 -17.64 -20.64 -23.91
C PRO A 11 -18.36 -19.29 -23.80
N ALA A 12 -19.60 -19.21 -24.29
CA ALA A 12 -20.43 -18.01 -24.20
C ALA A 12 -20.86 -17.72 -22.76
N ALA A 13 -21.29 -18.75 -22.01
CA ALA A 13 -21.67 -18.63 -20.61
C ALA A 13 -20.50 -18.15 -19.72
N VAL A 14 -19.32 -18.74 -19.89
CA VAL A 14 -18.12 -18.35 -19.13
C VAL A 14 -17.75 -16.89 -19.43
N THR A 15 -17.75 -16.50 -20.70
CA THR A 15 -17.48 -15.11 -21.12
C THR A 15 -18.45 -14.10 -20.49
N LEU A 16 -19.75 -14.43 -20.43
CA LEU A 16 -20.76 -13.60 -19.79
C LEU A 16 -20.48 -13.41 -18.30
N VAL A 17 -20.19 -14.49 -17.58
CA VAL A 17 -19.88 -14.43 -16.14
C VAL A 17 -18.61 -13.63 -15.90
N LEU A 18 -17.53 -13.88 -16.65
CA LEU A 18 -16.27 -13.13 -16.55
C LEU A 18 -16.47 -11.63 -16.82
N THR A 19 -17.34 -11.28 -17.77
CA THR A 19 -17.67 -9.88 -18.08
C THR A 19 -18.36 -9.19 -16.91
N ILE A 20 -19.29 -9.88 -16.24
CA ILE A 20 -19.97 -9.35 -15.04
C ILE A 20 -18.95 -9.12 -13.91
N VAL A 21 -18.03 -10.07 -13.71
CA VAL A 21 -16.96 -9.96 -12.71
C VAL A 21 -16.02 -8.80 -13.05
N ALA A 22 -15.60 -8.67 -14.31
CA ALA A 22 -14.78 -7.55 -14.79
C ALA A 22 -15.44 -6.19 -14.52
N LYS A 23 -16.76 -6.09 -14.75
CA LYS A 23 -17.54 -4.88 -14.45
C LYS A 23 -17.57 -4.57 -12.94
N ARG A 24 -17.56 -5.58 -12.07
CA ARG A 24 -17.45 -5.41 -10.61
C ARG A 24 -16.05 -4.96 -10.20
N MET A 25 -15.00 -5.52 -10.81
CA MET A 25 -13.61 -5.12 -10.58
C MET A 25 -13.36 -3.65 -10.98
N TYR A 26 -13.97 -3.19 -12.08
CA TYR A 26 -13.90 -1.79 -12.49
C TYR A 26 -14.43 -0.80 -11.44
N LYS A 27 -15.52 -1.16 -10.73
CA LYS A 27 -16.05 -0.34 -9.63
C LYS A 27 -15.08 -0.24 -8.44
N GLN A 28 -14.20 -1.21 -8.28
CA GLN A 28 -13.15 -1.25 -7.25
C GLN A 28 -11.83 -0.60 -7.72
N LYS A 29 -11.87 0.23 -8.76
CA LYS A 29 -10.71 0.91 -9.37
C LYS A 29 -9.68 -0.05 -9.99
N VAL A 30 -10.09 -1.27 -10.37
CA VAL A 30 -9.24 -2.23 -11.08
C VAL A 30 -9.62 -2.24 -12.56
N LEU A 31 -8.71 -1.79 -13.42
CA LEU A 31 -8.90 -1.81 -14.88
C LEU A 31 -8.49 -3.17 -15.45
N VAL A 32 -9.47 -3.96 -15.85
CA VAL A 32 -9.28 -5.26 -16.51
C VAL A 32 -9.02 -5.04 -18.01
N LYS A 33 -7.87 -5.50 -18.50
CA LYS A 33 -7.48 -5.41 -19.93
C LYS A 33 -7.94 -6.61 -20.77
N SER A 34 -8.14 -7.78 -20.14
CA SER A 34 -8.58 -9.02 -20.79
C SER A 34 -9.39 -9.87 -19.81
N LEU A 35 -10.40 -10.58 -20.32
CA LEU A 35 -11.21 -11.50 -19.50
C LEU A 35 -10.39 -12.70 -18.99
N ALA A 36 -9.36 -13.13 -19.73
CA ALA A 36 -8.45 -14.18 -19.27
C ALA A 36 -7.74 -13.79 -17.96
N THR A 37 -7.45 -12.51 -17.73
CA THR A 37 -6.87 -12.04 -16.47
C THR A 37 -7.83 -12.24 -15.30
N VAL A 38 -9.14 -12.08 -15.52
CA VAL A 38 -10.17 -12.27 -14.48
C VAL A 38 -10.30 -13.75 -14.10
N GLU A 39 -10.21 -14.64 -15.09
CA GLU A 39 -10.18 -16.08 -14.87
C GLU A 39 -8.98 -16.50 -14.02
N THR A 40 -7.78 -16.05 -14.40
CA THR A 40 -6.55 -16.33 -13.64
C THR A 40 -6.60 -15.74 -12.23
N PHE A 41 -7.21 -14.57 -12.06
CA PHE A 41 -7.34 -13.93 -10.75
C PHE A 41 -8.22 -14.74 -9.79
N ASN A 42 -9.21 -15.48 -10.31
CA ASN A 42 -10.04 -16.38 -9.49
C ASN A 42 -9.23 -17.56 -8.91
N ASN A 43 -8.07 -17.89 -9.48
CA ASN A 43 -7.22 -19.01 -9.06
C ASN A 43 -5.83 -18.54 -8.58
N VAL A 44 -5.69 -17.28 -8.17
CA VAL A 44 -4.39 -16.77 -7.70
C VAL A 44 -4.05 -17.32 -6.31
N SER A 45 -2.87 -17.93 -6.18
CA SER A 45 -2.39 -18.48 -4.89
C SER A 45 -1.31 -17.63 -4.22
N ILE A 46 -0.54 -16.88 -5.00
CA ILE A 46 0.56 -16.04 -4.50
C ILE A 46 0.42 -14.64 -5.09
N ILE A 47 0.50 -13.63 -4.25
CA ILE A 47 0.53 -12.22 -4.66
C ILE A 47 1.92 -11.69 -4.38
N ALA A 48 2.67 -11.40 -5.45
CA ALA A 48 3.93 -10.67 -5.35
C ALA A 48 3.64 -9.17 -5.47
N THR A 49 3.69 -8.45 -4.36
CA THR A 49 3.58 -6.98 -4.33
C THR A 49 4.96 -6.34 -4.28
N ASP A 50 5.14 -5.24 -5.01
CA ASP A 50 6.37 -4.45 -4.92
C ASP A 50 6.36 -3.55 -3.67
N LYS A 51 7.53 -3.22 -3.12
CA LYS A 51 7.62 -2.38 -1.93
C LYS A 51 7.36 -0.91 -2.28
N THR A 52 8.11 -0.38 -3.24
CA THR A 52 8.11 1.06 -3.53
C THR A 52 6.95 1.42 -4.45
N GLY A 53 6.05 2.29 -3.99
CA GLY A 53 4.91 2.75 -4.80
C GLY A 53 3.73 1.77 -4.90
N THR A 54 3.80 0.61 -4.24
CA THR A 54 2.64 -0.28 -4.00
C THR A 54 2.36 -0.44 -2.51
N LEU A 55 3.34 -0.93 -1.72
CA LEU A 55 3.19 -1.01 -0.26
C LEU A 55 3.47 0.33 0.44
N THR A 56 4.38 1.13 -0.11
CA THR A 56 4.67 2.47 0.41
C THR A 56 3.91 3.53 -0.37
N MET A 57 3.53 4.62 0.30
CA MET A 57 2.93 5.81 -0.34
C MET A 57 3.94 6.60 -1.19
N ASN A 58 5.12 6.05 -1.45
CA ASN A 58 6.26 6.73 -2.08
C ASN A 58 6.58 8.10 -1.45
N GLN A 59 6.30 8.23 -0.15
CA GLN A 59 6.60 9.39 0.68
C GLN A 59 7.63 8.97 1.71
N MET A 60 8.87 9.43 1.55
CA MET A 60 9.92 9.16 2.52
C MET A 60 9.78 10.13 3.69
N THR A 61 9.68 9.60 4.90
CA THR A 61 9.55 10.38 6.15
C THR A 61 10.68 10.01 7.10
N ILE A 62 11.29 11.03 7.71
CA ILE A 62 12.28 10.83 8.77
C ILE A 62 11.54 10.39 10.03
N THR A 63 11.88 9.21 10.56
CA THR A 63 11.23 8.64 11.75
C THR A 63 12.03 8.89 13.02
N ALA A 64 13.36 8.94 12.91
CA ALA A 64 14.25 9.15 14.04
C ALA A 64 15.47 9.96 13.60
N ILE A 65 15.94 10.81 14.50
CA ILE A 65 17.19 11.53 14.38
C ILE A 65 18.07 11.09 15.54
N LEU A 66 19.24 10.55 15.21
CA LEU A 66 20.28 10.21 16.19
C LEU A 66 21.30 11.34 16.19
N TRP A 67 21.54 11.97 17.35
CA TRP A 67 22.53 13.03 17.51
C TRP A 67 23.56 12.67 18.58
N GLY A 68 24.77 12.32 18.13
CA GLY A 68 25.89 11.97 19.01
C GLY A 68 25.58 10.82 19.99
N ASN A 69 26.24 10.83 21.16
CA ASN A 69 26.01 9.84 22.23
C ASN A 69 24.90 10.28 23.22
N GLN A 70 24.07 11.26 22.83
CA GLN A 70 23.20 11.99 23.78
C GLN A 70 21.69 11.80 23.55
N GLY A 71 21.27 10.91 22.65
CA GLY A 71 19.90 10.40 22.63
C GLY A 71 19.29 10.25 21.25
N GLU A 72 18.18 9.53 21.21
CA GLU A 72 17.34 9.32 20.03
C GLU A 72 16.14 10.26 20.10
N TYR A 73 15.96 11.09 19.07
CA TYR A 73 14.76 11.92 18.92
C TYR A 73 13.82 11.28 17.91
N MET A 74 12.68 10.79 18.40
CA MET A 74 11.62 10.28 17.54
C MET A 74 10.86 11.46 16.93
N VAL A 75 10.91 11.57 15.61
CA VAL A 75 10.21 12.64 14.89
C VAL A 75 8.73 12.28 14.83
N PRO A 76 7.82 13.17 15.26
CA PRO A 76 6.38 12.91 15.16
C PRO A 76 5.98 12.83 13.68
N ILE A 77 5.54 11.64 13.25
CA ILE A 77 5.05 11.40 11.90
C ILE A 77 3.69 12.09 11.74
N HIS A 78 3.68 13.21 11.03
CA HIS A 78 2.45 13.89 10.64
C HIS A 78 1.97 13.31 9.33
N ASN A 79 0.75 12.78 9.32
CA ASN A 79 0.12 12.39 8.07
C ASN A 79 -0.35 13.67 7.34
N ILE A 80 -0.35 13.63 6.02
CA ILE A 80 -0.76 14.74 5.14
C ILE A 80 -2.21 15.21 5.42
N ASP A 81 -3.03 14.36 6.05
CA ASP A 81 -4.41 14.63 6.44
C ASP A 81 -4.54 15.37 7.79
N GLY A 82 -3.44 15.79 8.42
CA GLY A 82 -3.46 16.52 9.70
C GLY A 82 -3.73 15.66 10.94
N ASN A 83 -3.98 14.36 10.78
CA ASN A 83 -4.07 13.42 11.90
C ASN A 83 -2.68 12.87 12.25
N THR A 84 -2.23 13.13 13.48
CA THR A 84 -1.05 12.50 14.07
C THR A 84 -1.34 11.02 14.26
N VAL A 85 -0.69 10.15 13.48
CA VAL A 85 -0.75 8.70 13.74
C VAL A 85 0.25 8.43 14.86
N VAL A 86 -0.22 8.54 16.11
CA VAL A 86 0.49 7.97 17.25
C VAL A 86 0.45 6.46 17.05
N ASN A 87 1.60 5.85 16.75
CA ASN A 87 1.71 4.40 16.68
C ASN A 87 1.37 3.82 18.06
N ASP A 88 0.15 3.32 18.22
CA ASP A 88 -0.39 2.66 19.41
C ASP A 88 0.27 1.30 19.67
N ARG A 89 1.60 1.24 19.79
CA ARG A 89 2.30 0.05 20.32
C ARG A 89 3.54 0.30 21.17
N HIS A 90 3.71 1.46 21.79
CA HIS A 90 4.46 1.56 23.04
C HIS A 90 4.17 2.88 23.75
N THR A 91 3.40 2.80 24.83
CA THR A 91 3.42 3.81 25.90
C THR A 91 4.85 3.94 26.42
N ILE A 92 5.52 5.03 26.08
CA ILE A 92 6.58 5.59 26.92
C ILE A 92 6.29 7.06 27.14
N ASN A 93 5.51 7.27 28.20
CA ASN A 93 5.63 8.42 29.07
C ASN A 93 7.10 8.83 29.22
N ARG A 94 7.50 9.90 28.53
CA ARG A 94 8.42 10.91 29.07
C ARG A 94 8.37 12.14 28.17
N GLN A 95 7.68 13.17 28.69
CA GLN A 95 7.93 14.59 28.48
C GLN A 95 8.33 15.00 27.05
N GLN A 96 7.39 15.57 26.30
CA GLN A 96 7.70 16.37 25.11
C GLN A 96 8.75 17.45 25.48
N PRO A 97 10.01 17.40 25.00
CA PRO A 97 10.90 18.54 25.09
C PRO A 97 10.56 19.49 23.95
N SER A 98 10.59 20.78 24.28
CA SER A 98 10.28 21.88 23.37
C SER A 98 11.17 21.89 22.13
N PHE A 99 10.55 22.15 20.97
CA PHE A 99 11.17 22.42 19.65
C PHE A 99 12.27 23.49 19.67
N ASN A 100 12.44 24.23 20.77
CA ASN A 100 13.45 25.27 20.93
C ASN A 100 14.91 24.78 20.90
N ASP A 101 15.18 23.50 21.14
CA ASP A 101 16.55 22.93 21.14
C ASP A 101 17.10 22.60 19.73
N LEU A 102 16.28 22.66 18.68
CA LEU A 102 16.68 22.38 17.30
C LEU A 102 17.17 23.62 16.51
N ARG A 103 17.26 24.79 17.15
CA ARG A 103 17.75 26.03 16.50
C ARG A 103 19.28 26.14 16.42
N GLY A 104 20.02 25.18 16.98
CA GLY A 104 21.49 25.19 17.04
C GLY A 104 22.21 24.32 16.00
N ILE A 105 21.51 23.75 15.01
CA ILE A 105 22.11 22.79 14.08
C ILE A 105 23.04 23.53 13.10
N PRO A 106 24.38 23.30 13.13
CA PRO A 106 25.26 23.89 12.13
C PRO A 106 24.94 23.33 10.74
N HIS A 107 24.81 24.23 9.77
CA HIS A 107 24.39 23.98 8.38
C HIS A 107 25.36 23.13 7.54
N ASN A 108 26.31 22.44 8.17
CA ASN A 108 27.41 21.77 7.49
C ASN A 108 27.57 20.37 8.08
N THR A 109 27.02 19.35 7.43
CA THR A 109 27.67 18.05 7.17
C THR A 109 26.69 17.21 6.34
N CYS A 110 26.82 17.33 5.02
CA CYS A 110 26.52 16.23 4.11
C CYS A 110 27.64 16.20 3.09
N LYS A 111 28.59 15.30 3.31
CA LYS A 111 29.52 14.80 2.30
C LYS A 111 29.47 13.28 2.37
#